data_AF-A0A5C6PXB6-F1
#
_entry.id   AF-A0A5C6PXB6-F1
#
_cell.length_a   1.000
_cell.length_b   1.000
_cell.length_c   1.000
_cell.angle_alpha   90.00
_cell.angle_beta   90.00
_cell.angle_gamma   90.00
#
_symmetry.space_group_name_H-M   'P 1'
#
loop_
_entity.id
_entity.type
_entity.pdbx_description
1 polymer ?
#
loop_
_entity_poly.entity_id
_entity_poly.type
_entity_poly.pdbx_seq_one_letter_code
_entity_poly.pdbx_strand_id
1 'polypeptide(L)'
;MTLVTRSVHGVATAFRGLVTVVGAVVASAAVMVVVLLAAVAVTLTTGTAVRLPGVLRTWPSTENGAPAVLFEPDGVGTGVAVLLVALVLVMASGLWSRRSRARALALARARASASAS
;
A
#
# COMPACT_ATOMS: atom_id res chain seq x y z
N MET A 1 14.80 4.66 38.09
CA MET A 1 14.89 3.74 36.93
C MET A 1 13.58 3.64 36.09
N THR A 2 12.55 4.43 36.37
CA THR A 2 11.24 4.40 35.66
C THR A 2 11.13 5.37 34.47
N LEU A 3 12.00 6.38 34.40
CA LEU A 3 12.05 7.35 33.29
C LEU A 3 12.73 6.80 32.03
N VAL A 4 13.78 5.99 32.21
CA VAL A 4 14.55 5.40 31.10
C VAL A 4 13.71 4.37 30.34
N THR A 5 12.89 3.57 31.04
CA THR A 5 12.02 2.56 30.41
C THR A 5 10.89 3.19 29.58
N ARG A 6 10.33 4.34 29.98
CA ARG A 6 9.33 5.06 29.16
C ARG A 6 9.90 5.62 27.87
N SER A 7 11.15 6.09 27.89
CA SER A 7 11.85 6.62 26.71
C SER A 7 12.07 5.52 25.64
N VAL A 8 12.56 4.35 26.06
CA VAL A 8 12.85 3.23 25.13
C VAL A 8 11.58 2.70 24.46
N HIS A 9 10.46 2.64 25.16
CA HIS A 9 9.18 2.21 24.58
C HIS A 9 8.61 3.23 23.59
N GLY A 10 8.79 4.53 23.84
CA GLY A 10 8.39 5.59 22.92
C GLY A 10 9.15 5.52 21.59
N VAL A 11 10.48 5.36 21.66
CA VAL A 11 11.35 5.25 20.48
C VAL A 11 11.03 4.00 19.65
N ALA A 12 10.86 2.84 20.30
CA ALA A 12 10.52 1.60 19.60
C ALA A 12 9.16 1.69 18.88
N THR A 13 8.20 2.38 19.47
CA THR A 13 6.86 2.56 18.88
C THR A 13 6.91 3.52 17.68
N ALA A 14 7.65 4.63 17.81
CA ALA A 14 7.85 5.58 16.72
C ALA A 14 8.58 4.92 15.52
N PHE A 15 9.62 4.14 15.79
CA PHE A 15 10.36 3.41 14.76
C PHE A 15 9.48 2.41 14.01
N ARG A 16 8.67 1.62 14.72
CA ARG A 16 7.70 0.70 14.08
C ARG A 16 6.66 1.44 13.24
N GLY A 17 6.18 2.60 13.72
CA GLY A 17 5.29 3.47 12.96
C GLY A 17 5.93 3.93 11.65
N LEU A 18 7.18 4.41 11.71
CA LEU A 18 7.94 4.84 10.55
C LEU A 18 8.12 3.71 9.53
N VAL A 19 8.54 2.52 9.96
CA VAL A 19 8.71 1.35 9.08
C VAL A 19 7.39 0.99 8.39
N THR A 20 6.27 1.07 9.10
CA THR A 20 4.94 0.78 8.54
C THR A 20 4.57 1.79 7.47
N VAL A 21 4.81 3.09 7.70
CA VAL A 21 4.51 4.15 6.73
C VAL A 21 5.40 4.03 5.49
N VAL A 22 6.71 3.85 5.67
CA VAL A 22 7.66 3.67 4.55
C VAL A 22 7.28 2.44 3.73
N GLY A 23 7.01 1.31 4.39
CA GLY A 23 6.55 0.10 3.73
C GLY A 23 5.26 0.30 2.93
N ALA A 24 4.30 1.04 3.49
CA ALA A 24 3.05 1.36 2.80
C ALA A 24 3.26 2.24 1.56
N VAL A 25 4.15 3.24 1.63
CA VAL A 25 4.50 4.08 0.47
C VAL A 25 5.16 3.25 -0.63
N VAL A 26 6.13 2.41 -0.29
CA VAL A 26 6.81 1.53 -1.26
C VAL A 26 5.82 0.54 -1.90
N ALA A 27 4.96 -0.09 -1.09
CA ALA A 27 3.93 -0.98 -1.61
C ALA A 27 2.95 -0.25 -2.54
N SER A 28 2.59 0.99 -2.22
CA SER A 28 1.71 1.82 -3.04
C SER A 28 2.35 2.21 -4.37
N ALA A 29 3.64 2.53 -4.37
CA ALA A 29 4.39 2.76 -5.61
C ALA A 29 4.41 1.49 -6.48
N ALA A 30 4.60 0.30 -5.88
CA ALA A 30 4.53 -0.96 -6.60
C ALA A 30 3.14 -1.21 -7.21
N VAL A 31 2.06 -0.87 -6.49
CA VAL A 31 0.69 -0.91 -7.04
C VAL A 31 0.56 0.01 -8.25
N MET A 32 1.12 1.21 -8.21
CA MET A 32 1.09 2.14 -9.36
C MET A 32 1.81 1.58 -10.60
N VAL A 33 2.90 0.85 -10.41
CA VAL A 33 3.57 0.14 -11.53
C VAL A 33 2.63 -0.90 -12.14
N VAL A 34 1.92 -1.68 -11.33
CA VAL A 34 0.93 -2.65 -11.83
C VAL A 34 -0.19 -1.96 -12.58
N VAL A 35 -0.69 -0.81 -12.09
CA VAL A 35 -1.72 -0.01 -12.77
C VAL A 35 -1.22 0.50 -14.13
N LEU A 36 0.04 0.95 -14.21
CA LEU A 36 0.65 1.35 -15.48
C LEU A 36 0.73 0.16 -16.45
N LEU A 37 1.23 -1.00 -16.00
CA LEU A 37 1.31 -2.20 -16.85
C LEU A 37 -0.07 -2.63 -17.35
N ALA A 38 -1.10 -2.56 -16.50
CA ALA A 38 -2.47 -2.85 -16.89
C ALA A 38 -2.99 -1.84 -17.95
N ALA A 39 -2.74 -0.54 -17.75
CA ALA A 39 -3.13 0.48 -18.72
C ALA A 39 -2.43 0.28 -20.08
N VAL A 40 -1.14 -0.04 -20.06
CA VAL A 40 -0.36 -0.38 -21.28
C VAL A 40 -0.95 -1.62 -21.97
N ALA A 41 -1.22 -2.69 -21.23
CA ALA A 41 -1.80 -3.91 -21.78
C ALA A 41 -3.18 -3.66 -22.43
N VAL A 42 -4.04 -2.86 -21.78
CA VAL A 42 -5.34 -2.47 -22.35
C VAL A 42 -5.16 -1.61 -23.60
N THR A 43 -4.20 -0.68 -23.59
CA THR A 43 -3.92 0.19 -24.75
C THR A 43 -3.44 -0.63 -25.94
N LEU A 44 -2.53 -1.59 -25.71
CA LEU A 44 -2.03 -2.49 -26.76
C LEU A 44 -3.13 -3.38 -27.33
N THR A 45 -3.97 -3.96 -26.48
CA THR A 45 -4.98 -4.94 -26.91
C THR A 45 -6.18 -4.29 -27.59
N THR A 46 -6.56 -3.09 -27.18
CA THR A 46 -7.73 -2.38 -27.72
C THR A 46 -7.39 -1.38 -28.82
N GLY A 47 -6.14 -0.93 -28.90
CA GLY A 47 -5.76 0.19 -29.77
C GLY A 47 -6.41 1.51 -29.37
N THR A 48 -6.93 1.63 -28.14
CA THR A 48 -7.57 2.84 -27.63
C THR A 48 -6.75 3.47 -26.53
N ALA A 49 -6.77 4.80 -26.45
CA ALA A 49 -6.09 5.51 -25.38
C ALA A 49 -6.78 5.24 -24.04
N VAL A 50 -5.99 4.88 -23.02
CA VAL A 50 -6.48 4.75 -21.64
C VAL A 50 -6.09 5.99 -20.87
N ARG A 51 -7.04 6.55 -20.12
CA ARG A 51 -6.80 7.73 -19.28
C ARG A 51 -7.29 7.45 -17.88
N LEU A 52 -6.38 7.49 -16.92
CA LEU A 52 -6.73 7.63 -15.51
C LEU A 52 -6.64 9.14 -15.19
N PRO A 53 -7.79 9.82 -14.99
CA PRO A 53 -7.81 11.26 -14.79
C PRO A 53 -6.90 11.68 -13.63
N GLY A 54 -5.99 12.62 -13.93
CA GLY A 54 -5.05 13.15 -12.94
C GLY A 54 -4.07 12.11 -12.40
N VAL A 55 -3.73 11.06 -13.14
CA VAL A 55 -2.72 10.07 -12.73
C VAL A 55 -1.83 9.68 -13.90
N LEU A 56 -2.40 9.13 -14.96
CA LEU A 56 -1.63 8.71 -16.13
C LEU A 56 -2.50 8.69 -17.37
N ARG A 57 -1.86 8.87 -18.52
CA ARG A 57 -2.46 8.68 -19.84
C ARG A 57 -1.57 7.74 -20.64
N THR A 58 -2.17 6.79 -21.35
CA THR A 58 -1.50 5.93 -22.32
C THR A 58 -2.21 6.03 -23.66
N TRP A 59 -1.47 5.89 -24.74
CA TRP A 59 -2.04 5.88 -26.09
C TRP A 59 -1.21 5.01 -27.04
N PRO A 60 -1.87 4.39 -28.02
CA PRO A 60 -1.17 3.57 -29.01
C PRO A 60 -0.24 4.45 -29.84
N SER A 61 0.88 3.86 -30.22
CA SER A 61 1.88 4.45 -31.11
C SER A 61 2.54 3.35 -31.94
N THR A 62 3.46 3.74 -32.80
CA THR A 62 4.28 2.82 -33.58
C THR A 62 5.74 3.25 -33.44
N GLU A 63 6.61 2.30 -33.09
CA GLU A 63 8.05 2.53 -33.00
C GLU A 63 8.76 1.46 -33.83
N ASN A 64 9.61 1.87 -34.78
CA ASN A 64 10.33 0.97 -35.70
C ASN A 64 9.42 -0.01 -36.47
N GLY A 65 8.19 0.40 -36.80
CA GLY A 65 7.21 -0.43 -37.50
C GLY A 65 6.50 -1.47 -36.62
N ALA A 66 6.78 -1.51 -35.32
CA ALA A 66 6.10 -2.37 -34.36
C ALA A 66 5.08 -1.59 -33.51
N PRO A 67 3.98 -2.22 -33.05
CA PRO A 67 3.05 -1.61 -32.10
C PRO A 67 3.76 -1.22 -30.81
N ALA A 68 3.59 0.03 -30.40
CA ALA A 68 4.15 0.59 -29.18
C ALA A 68 3.06 1.29 -28.36
N VAL A 69 3.35 1.57 -27.09
CA VAL A 69 2.50 2.41 -26.24
C VAL A 69 3.35 3.52 -25.67
N LEU A 70 2.90 4.75 -25.89
CA LEU A 70 3.41 5.90 -25.19
C LEU A 70 2.59 6.11 -23.92
N PHE A 71 3.25 6.59 -22.87
CA PHE A 71 2.61 6.90 -21.62
C PHE A 71 3.16 8.19 -21.03
N GLU A 72 2.29 8.92 -20.34
CA GLU A 72 2.61 10.17 -19.66
C GLU A 72 2.02 10.12 -18.26
N PRO A 73 2.87 9.99 -17.22
CA PRO A 73 2.43 10.08 -15.85
C PRO A 73 2.26 11.55 -15.43
N ASP A 74 1.17 11.85 -14.74
CA ASP A 74 1.03 13.10 -13.99
C ASP A 74 1.81 12.96 -12.69
N GLY A 75 2.91 13.70 -12.53
CA GLY A 75 3.79 13.57 -11.36
C GLY A 75 3.07 13.91 -10.04
N VAL A 76 2.24 14.96 -10.03
CA VAL A 76 1.50 15.37 -8.84
C VAL A 76 0.39 14.37 -8.56
N GLY A 77 -0.37 14.04 -9.60
CA GLY A 77 -1.44 13.07 -9.56
C GLY A 77 -1.04 11.69 -9.07
N THR A 78 0.07 11.18 -9.60
CA THR A 78 0.66 9.91 -9.20
C THR A 78 1.12 9.96 -7.73
N GLY A 79 1.74 11.07 -7.31
CA GLY A 79 2.13 11.27 -5.90
C GLY A 79 0.91 11.22 -4.97
N VAL A 80 -0.17 11.91 -5.31
CA VAL A 80 -1.42 11.88 -4.54
C VAL A 80 -2.01 10.47 -4.50
N ALA A 81 -2.06 9.75 -5.63
CA ALA A 81 -2.55 8.38 -5.68
C ALA A 81 -1.75 7.44 -4.78
N VAL A 82 -0.41 7.52 -4.81
CA VAL A 82 0.48 6.74 -3.93
C VAL A 82 0.18 7.02 -2.45
N LEU A 83 0.03 8.29 -2.07
CA LEU A 83 -0.27 8.67 -0.69
C LEU A 83 -1.64 8.16 -0.23
N LEU A 84 -2.65 8.22 -1.09
CA LEU A 84 -3.99 7.70 -0.79
C LEU A 84 -3.97 6.19 -0.58
N VAL A 85 -3.30 5.44 -1.46
CA VAL A 85 -3.16 3.98 -1.30
C VAL A 85 -2.36 3.67 -0.04
N ALA A 86 -1.28 4.40 0.24
CA ALA A 86 -0.47 4.19 1.44
C ALA A 86 -1.28 4.44 2.71
N LEU A 87 -2.09 5.49 2.74
CA LEU A 87 -3.00 5.77 3.85
C LEU A 87 -3.97 4.61 4.08
N VAL A 88 -4.58 4.08 3.02
CA VAL A 88 -5.47 2.91 3.11
C VAL A 88 -4.73 1.69 3.66
N LEU A 89 -3.51 1.41 3.19
CA LEU A 89 -2.70 0.30 3.68
C LEU A 89 -2.30 0.45 5.15
N VAL A 90 -1.96 1.67 5.60
CA VAL A 90 -1.68 1.95 7.01
C VAL A 90 -2.93 1.75 7.87
N MET A 91 -4.09 2.24 7.41
CA MET A 91 -5.35 2.03 8.14
C MET A 91 -5.73 0.56 8.21
N ALA A 92 -5.62 -0.17 7.09
CA ALA A 92 -5.92 -1.59 7.01
C ALA A 92 -5.00 -2.43 7.90
N SER A 93 -3.69 -2.16 7.90
CA SER A 93 -2.72 -2.84 8.76
C SER A 93 -2.97 -2.55 10.25
N GLY A 94 -3.39 -1.32 10.59
CA GLY A 94 -3.82 -0.95 11.94
C GLY A 94 -5.05 -1.73 12.41
N LEU A 95 -6.08 -1.83 11.57
CA LEU A 95 -7.30 -2.59 11.85
C LEU A 95 -7.01 -4.09 11.99
N TRP A 96 -6.17 -4.65 11.11
CA TRP A 96 -5.77 -6.04 11.17
C TRP A 96 -5.00 -6.36 12.46
N SER A 97 -4.09 -5.47 12.86
CA SER A 97 -3.31 -5.60 14.09
C SER A 97 -4.19 -5.54 15.34
N ARG A 98 -5.27 -4.76 15.33
CA ARG A 98 -6.24 -4.73 16.43
C ARG A 98 -7.05 -6.04 16.49
N ARG A 99 -7.50 -6.52 15.33
CA ARG A 99 -8.28 -7.75 15.21
C ARG A 99 -7.48 -8.99 15.64
N SER A 100 -6.20 -9.07 15.28
CA SER A 100 -5.33 -10.18 15.67
C SER A 100 -5.11 -10.22 17.19
N ARG A 101 -4.91 -9.08 17.84
CA ARG A 101 -4.80 -8.98 19.31
C ARG A 101 -6.09 -9.40 20.02
N ALA A 102 -7.25 -8.94 19.53
CA ALA A 102 -8.53 -9.31 20.11
C ALA A 102 -8.76 -10.84 20.07
N ARG A 103 -8.42 -11.48 18.94
CA ARG A 103 -8.48 -12.95 18.81
C ARG A 103 -7.52 -13.67 19.74
N ALA A 104 -6.28 -13.20 19.85
CA ALA A 104 -5.29 -13.81 20.75
C ALA A 104 -5.74 -13.76 22.22
N LEU A 105 -6.32 -12.64 22.66
CA LEU A 105 -6.87 -12.49 24.00
C LEU A 105 -8.09 -13.39 24.25
N ALA A 106 -8.99 -13.52 23.27
CA ALA A 106 -10.12 -14.43 23.37
C ALA A 106 -9.68 -15.90 23.53
N LEU A 107 -8.67 -16.33 22.76
CA LEU A 107 -8.11 -17.68 22.86
C LEU A 107 -7.40 -17.93 24.20
N ALA A 108 -6.66 -16.94 24.71
CA ALA A 108 -6.00 -17.05 26.02
C ALA A 108 -7.03 -17.21 27.16
N ARG A 109 -8.14 -16.46 27.11
CA ARG A 109 -9.24 -16.60 28.08
C ARG A 109 -9.90 -17.97 28.03
N ALA A 110 -10.18 -18.48 26.82
CA ALA A 110 -10.77 -19.80 26.64
C ALA A 110 -9.87 -20.94 27.16
N ARG A 111 -8.55 -20.82 27.02
CA ARG A 111 -7.60 -21.79 27.60
C ARG A 111 -7.57 -21.74 29.12
N ALA A 112 -7.57 -20.54 29.70
CA ALA A 112 -7.55 -20.37 31.15
C ALA A 112 -8.81 -20.95 31.82
N SER A 113 -9.98 -20.83 31.18
CA SER A 113 -11.22 -21.43 31.68
C SER A 113 -11.23 -22.96 31.58
N ALA A 114 -10.55 -23.54 30.58
CA ALA A 114 -10.48 -24.99 30.40
C ALA A 114 -9.48 -25.69 31.35
N SER A 115 -8.47 -24.96 31.86
CA SER A 115 -7.52 -25.49 32.85
C SER A 115 -8.01 -25.40 34.30
N ALA A 116 -9.13 -24.72 34.54
CA ALA A 116 -9.69 -24.51 35.88
C ALA A 116 -10.82 -25.51 36.23
N SER A 117 -11.21 -26.35 35.26
CA SER A 117 -12.17 -27.46 35.39
C SER A 117 -11.44 -28.79 35.40
#